data_AF-A0A960FFZ7-F1
#
_entry.id   AF-A0A960FFZ7-F1
#
_cell.length_a   1.000
_cell.length_b   1.000
_cell.length_c   1.000
_cell.angle_alpha   90.00
_cell.angle_beta   90.00
_cell.angle_gamma   90.00
#
_symmetry.space_group_name_H-M   'P 1'
#
loop_
_entity.id
_entity.type
_entity.pdbx_description
1 polymer ?
#
loop_
_entity_poly.entity_id
_entity_poly.type
_entity_poly.pdbx_seq_one_letter_code
_entity_poly.pdbx_strand_id
1 'polypeptide(L)'
;MNAPANFAAALAADTGLFLGEDLIVWILLALGGAMFVGNVMALVRPPVAPMQEGDLERAPRGRSITMAVIGFVVAVAALAALIN
;
A
#
# COMPACT_ATOMS: atom_id res chain seq x y z
N MET A 1 -6.11 -30.10 33.00
CA MET A 1 -5.82 -29.64 31.62
C MET A 1 -6.26 -28.19 31.54
N ASN A 2 -5.32 -27.26 31.73
CA ASN A 2 -5.60 -25.82 31.72
C ASN A 2 -5.17 -25.26 30.36
N ALA A 3 -6.11 -24.78 29.56
CA ALA A 3 -5.79 -24.00 28.37
C ALA A 3 -5.04 -22.71 28.79
N PRO A 4 -4.07 -22.25 28.00
CA PRO A 4 -3.15 -21.19 28.41
C PRO A 4 -3.88 -19.86 28.49
N ALA A 5 -4.10 -19.36 29.72
CA ALA A 5 -4.60 -18.00 29.99
C ALA A 5 -3.83 -16.92 29.19
N ASN A 6 -2.59 -17.22 28.82
CA ASN A 6 -1.68 -16.40 28.03
C ASN A 6 -2.17 -16.15 26.59
N PHE A 7 -2.83 -17.14 25.95
CA PHE A 7 -3.31 -17.00 24.56
C PHE A 7 -4.59 -16.16 24.49
N ALA A 8 -5.48 -16.33 25.46
CA ALA A 8 -6.68 -15.49 25.60
C ALA A 8 -6.32 -14.03 25.94
N ALA A 9 -5.32 -13.82 26.80
CA ALA A 9 -4.79 -12.49 27.10
C ALA A 9 -4.07 -11.84 25.89
N ALA A 10 -3.34 -12.63 25.10
CA ALA A 10 -2.72 -12.15 23.86
C ALA A 10 -3.75 -11.74 22.79
N LEU A 11 -4.84 -12.51 22.65
CA LEU A 11 -5.95 -12.15 21.75
C LEU A 11 -6.68 -10.88 22.22
N ALA A 12 -6.80 -10.67 23.53
CA ALA A 12 -7.45 -9.50 24.11
C ALA A 12 -6.58 -8.23 24.08
N ALA A 13 -5.25 -8.37 23.96
CA ALA A 13 -4.31 -7.25 23.88
C ALA A 13 -4.19 -6.67 22.45
N ASP A 14 -4.56 -7.44 21.43
CA ASP A 14 -4.41 -7.08 20.00
C ASP A 14 -5.63 -6.36 19.40
N THR A 15 -6.59 -5.94 20.23
CA THR A 15 -7.71 -5.08 19.80
C THR A 15 -7.31 -3.60 19.75
N GLY A 16 -6.15 -3.24 20.30
CA GLY A 16 -5.65 -1.88 20.29
C GLY A 16 -4.91 -1.53 19.00
N LEU A 17 -5.50 -0.65 18.19
CA LEU A 17 -4.83 0.18 17.17
C LEU A 17 -4.26 -0.50 15.91
N PHE A 18 -3.89 -1.79 15.89
CA PHE A 18 -3.09 -2.32 14.78
C PHE A 18 -3.71 -3.48 13.96
N LEU A 19 -4.61 -4.32 14.47
CA LEU A 19 -5.22 -5.40 13.66
C LEU A 19 -6.70 -5.71 13.96
N GLY A 20 -7.34 -4.93 14.85
CA GLY A 20 -8.76 -5.03 15.22
C GLY A 20 -9.68 -4.14 14.38
N GLU A 21 -10.06 -2.97 14.91
CA GLU A 21 -10.97 -2.02 14.24
C GLU A 21 -10.43 -1.47 12.90
N ASP A 22 -9.14 -1.17 12.80
CA ASP A 22 -8.56 -0.41 11.68
C ASP A 22 -7.66 -1.24 10.74
N LEU A 23 -7.72 -2.58 10.82
CA LEU A 23 -6.89 -3.46 10.01
C LEU A 23 -6.97 -3.14 8.51
N ILE A 24 -8.18 -2.95 8.00
CA ILE A 24 -8.41 -2.63 6.59
C ILE A 24 -7.83 -1.26 6.25
N VAL A 25 -7.94 -0.28 7.16
CA VAL A 25 -7.41 1.07 6.97
C VAL A 25 -5.88 1.02 6.88
N TRP A 26 -5.23 0.25 7.74
CA TRP A 26 -3.77 0.04 7.68
C TRP A 26 -3.31 -0.65 6.40
N ILE A 27 -4.03 -1.69 5.94
CA ILE A 27 -3.72 -2.37 4.68
C ILE A 27 -3.90 -1.42 3.50
N LEU A 28 -4.97 -0.62 3.49
CA LEU A 28 -5.20 0.38 2.44
C LEU A 28 -4.14 1.48 2.44
N LEU A 29 -3.72 1.95 3.61
CA LEU A 29 -2.65 2.94 3.74
C LEU A 29 -1.32 2.39 3.20
N ALA A 30 -0.97 1.16 3.59
CA ALA A 30 0.24 0.48 3.12
C ALA A 30 0.18 0.23 1.60
N LEU A 31 -0.94 -0.28 1.08
CA LEU A 31 -1.13 -0.57 -0.33
C LEU A 31 -1.11 0.70 -1.18
N GLY A 32 -1.85 1.74 -0.77
CA GLY A 32 -1.89 3.03 -1.45
C GLY A 32 -0.53 3.72 -1.47
N GLY A 33 0.15 3.73 -0.31
CA GLY A 33 1.50 4.28 -0.18
C GLY A 33 2.52 3.56 -1.07
N ALA A 34 2.54 2.23 -1.05
CA ALA A 34 3.42 1.41 -1.89
C ALA A 34 3.15 1.64 -3.39
N MET A 35 1.88 1.69 -3.79
CA MET A 35 1.46 1.94 -5.16
C MET A 35 1.88 3.33 -5.65
N PHE A 36 1.75 4.37 -4.81
CA PHE A 36 2.22 5.71 -5.13
C PHE A 36 3.74 5.76 -5.28
N VAL A 37 4.48 5.28 -4.27
CA VAL A 37 5.96 5.30 -4.26
C VAL A 37 6.53 4.48 -5.41
N GLY A 38 5.98 3.29 -5.69
CA GLY A 38 6.45 2.43 -6.78
C GLY A 38 6.29 3.08 -8.16
N ASN A 39 5.16 3.73 -8.42
CA ASN A 39 4.94 4.44 -9.69
C ASN A 39 5.80 5.72 -9.79
N VAL A 40 5.96 6.47 -8.70
CA VAL A 40 6.86 7.64 -8.67
C VAL A 40 8.31 7.22 -8.92
N MET A 41 8.77 6.13 -8.30
CA MET A 41 10.11 5.57 -8.52
C MET A 41 10.32 5.12 -9.97
N ALA A 42 9.31 4.53 -10.61
CA ALA A 42 9.36 4.19 -12.03
C ALA A 42 9.47 5.44 -12.94
N LEU A 43 8.91 6.59 -12.50
CA LEU A 43 9.02 7.85 -13.22
C LEU A 43 10.38 8.53 -13.00
N VAL A 44 10.93 8.46 -11.78
CA VAL A 44 12.25 9.02 -11.42
C VAL A 44 13.39 8.20 -12.03
N ARG A 45 13.25 6.88 -12.09
CA ARG A 45 14.21 5.97 -12.72
C ARG A 45 13.55 5.20 -13.87
N PRO A 46 13.30 5.87 -15.02
CA PRO A 46 12.84 5.18 -16.21
C PRO A 46 13.85 4.11 -16.62
N PRO A 47 13.39 2.96 -17.14
CA PRO A 47 14.28 1.98 -17.76
C PRO A 47 15.10 2.64 -18.88
N VAL A 48 16.41 2.43 -18.86
CA VAL A 48 17.38 3.09 -19.76
C VAL A 48 17.43 2.50 -21.16
N ALA A 49 16.82 1.34 -21.39
CA ALA A 49 16.72 0.74 -22.71
C ALA A 49 15.45 -0.12 -22.84
N PRO A 50 14.77 -0.11 -24.01
CA PRO A 50 13.79 -1.11 -24.36
C PRO A 50 14.45 -2.50 -24.32
N MET A 51 13.89 -3.42 -23.55
CA MET A 51 14.52 -4.73 -23.30
C MET A 51 14.22 -5.76 -24.41
N GLN A 52 13.28 -5.47 -25.31
CA GLN A 52 12.83 -6.39 -26.37
C GLN A 52 12.54 -5.64 -27.67
N GLU A 53 12.76 -6.32 -28.80
CA GLU A 53 12.46 -5.84 -30.14
C GLU A 53 10.93 -5.80 -30.32
N GLY A 54 10.35 -4.59 -30.35
CA GLY A 54 8.90 -4.34 -30.32
C GLY A 54 8.40 -3.54 -29.10
N ASP A 55 9.28 -3.21 -28.16
CA ASP A 55 8.96 -2.32 -27.05
C ASP A 55 8.80 -0.87 -27.53
N LEU A 56 7.86 -0.13 -26.95
CA LEU A 56 7.55 1.24 -27.39
C LEU A 56 8.74 2.18 -27.13
N GLU A 57 9.11 3.03 -28.10
CA GLU A 57 10.11 4.12 -27.95
C GLU A 57 9.86 5.01 -26.72
N ARG A 58 8.61 5.02 -26.24
CA ARG A 58 8.18 5.71 -25.02
C ARG A 58 7.26 4.78 -24.22
N ALA A 59 7.66 4.41 -23.01
CA ALA A 59 6.76 3.75 -22.07
C ALA A 59 5.48 4.60 -21.88
N PRO A 60 4.27 4.00 -21.85
CA PRO A 60 3.00 4.72 -21.72
C PRO A 60 2.86 5.39 -20.35
N ARG A 61 3.46 6.57 -20.22
CA ARG A 61 3.52 7.38 -18.99
C ARG A 61 2.15 7.68 -18.41
N GLY A 62 1.15 7.83 -19.26
CA GLY A 62 -0.23 8.07 -18.84
C GLY A 62 -0.74 6.98 -17.88
N ARG A 63 -0.42 5.71 -18.14
CA ARG A 63 -0.91 4.59 -17.31
C ARG A 63 -0.25 4.54 -15.93
N SER A 64 1.05 4.84 -15.85
CA SER A 64 1.79 4.86 -14.58
C SER A 64 1.39 6.06 -13.71
N ILE A 65 1.16 7.24 -14.32
CA ILE A 65 0.68 8.43 -13.61
C ILE A 65 -0.72 8.18 -13.01
N THR A 66 -1.65 7.61 -13.78
CA THR A 66 -2.99 7.29 -13.28
C THR A 66 -2.92 6.36 -12.06
N MET A 67 -2.09 5.31 -12.12
CA MET A 67 -1.90 4.39 -11.00
C MET A 67 -1.25 5.08 -9.79
N ALA A 68 -0.29 5.99 -9.99
CA ALA A 68 0.28 6.79 -8.90
C ALA A 68 -0.79 7.64 -8.20
N VAL A 69 -1.64 8.33 -8.96
CA VAL A 69 -2.70 9.19 -8.40
C VAL A 69 -3.72 8.35 -7.63
N ILE A 70 -4.13 7.19 -8.15
CA ILE A 70 -5.04 6.28 -7.44
C ILE A 70 -4.42 5.85 -6.10
N GLY A 71 -3.18 5.37 -6.10
CA GLY A 71 -2.47 4.98 -4.88
C GLY A 71 -2.38 6.12 -3.86
N PHE A 72 -2.12 7.34 -4.34
CA PHE A 72 -2.08 8.54 -3.49
C PHE A 72 -3.43 8.87 -2.86
N VAL A 73 -4.52 8.86 -3.65
CA VAL A 73 -5.87 9.12 -3.13
C VAL A 73 -6.26 8.09 -2.06
N VAL A 74 -5.96 6.81 -2.31
CA VAL A 74 -6.21 5.74 -1.33
C VAL A 74 -5.39 5.94 -0.06
N ALA A 75 -4.10 6.29 -0.18
CA ALA A 75 -3.24 6.53 0.97
C ALA A 75 -3.74 7.72 1.81
N VAL A 76 -4.13 8.83 1.17
CA VAL A 76 -4.67 10.01 1.88
C VAL A 76 -6.00 9.70 2.55
N ALA A 77 -6.89 8.97 1.87
CA ALA A 77 -8.18 8.57 2.44
C ALA A 77 -8.01 7.63 3.64
N ALA A 78 -7.11 6.65 3.56
CA ALA A 78 -6.80 5.75 4.67
C ALA A 78 -6.15 6.49 5.84
N LEU A 79 -5.25 7.43 5.57
CA LEU A 79 -4.65 8.27 6.60
C LEU A 79 -5.71 9.13 7.32
N ALA A 80 -6.64 9.72 6.56
CA ALA A 80 -7.75 10.47 7.11
C ALA A 80 -8.69 9.60 7.97
N ALA A 81 -8.95 8.36 7.53
CA ALA A 81 -9.77 7.41 8.29
C ALA A 81 -9.12 6.99 9.62
N LEU A 82 -7.79 6.90 9.68
CA LEU A 82 -7.07 6.57 10.92
C LEU A 82 -7.03 7.74 11.92
N ILE A 83 -7.06 8.98 11.42
CA ILE A 83 -7.03 10.18 12.25
C ILE A 83 -8.41 10.50 12.84
N ASN A 84 -9.49 9.99 12.22
CA ASN A 84 -10.88 10.28 12.55
C ASN A 84 -11.49 9.24 13.49
#